data_AF-A0A9P6GTE4-F1
#
_entry.id   AF-A0A9P6GTE4-F1
#
_cell.length_a   1.000
_cell.length_b   1.000
_cell.length_c   1.000
_cell.angle_alpha   90.00
_cell.angle_beta   90.00
_cell.angle_gamma   90.00
#
_symmetry.space_group_name_H-M   'P 1'
#
loop_
_entity.id
_entity.type
_entity.pdbx_description
1 polymer ?
#
loop_
_entity_poly.entity_id
_entity_poly.type
_entity_poly.pdbx_seq_one_letter_code
_entity_poly.pdbx_strand_id
1 'polypeptide(L)'
;MTVYNTGAEFGMHGIDHIRPSVYHISRDCDICLEPLDLVQPSANTKAGDKNHNRHHPAVRIKSCGHIHGLDCLKAWLQIGTTCPSAGCGRMLCLPAVEQPLTQKDVDALMCRLRRSYSEDQIARSLARYMHASDVAAAKAEQVLATKIVMDEAKQKEKERKERQECMLKDEDFLDGDTELTEEEDEEDDAHFLGGGEDEDDADDDDVDDDDDDDDDFVSDDE
;
A
#
# COMPACT_ATOMS: atom_id res chain seq x y z
N MET A 1 -8.31 12.06 -6.71
CA MET A 1 -7.94 10.66 -7.00
C MET A 1 -8.89 9.78 -6.18
N THR A 2 -9.73 8.97 -6.82
CA THR A 2 -10.68 8.10 -6.11
C THR A 2 -10.03 6.74 -5.86
N VAL A 3 -9.75 6.42 -4.60
CA VAL A 3 -9.34 5.09 -4.14
C VAL A 3 -10.55 4.46 -3.46
N TYR A 4 -10.82 3.19 -3.77
CA TYR A 4 -11.97 2.47 -3.23
C TYR A 4 -11.55 1.63 -2.03
N ASN A 5 -12.43 1.46 -1.04
CA ASN A 5 -12.09 0.72 0.18
C ASN A 5 -12.04 -0.79 -0.04
N THR A 6 -12.83 -1.29 -1.00
CA THR A 6 -12.92 -2.73 -1.29
C THR A 6 -12.96 -3.00 -2.79
N GLY A 7 -12.52 -4.20 -3.19
CA GLY A 7 -12.63 -4.64 -4.59
C GLY A 7 -14.07 -4.73 -5.10
N ALA A 8 -15.04 -4.99 -4.23
CA ALA A 8 -16.46 -4.99 -4.58
C ALA A 8 -16.98 -3.59 -4.92
N GLU A 9 -16.63 -2.60 -4.10
CA GLU A 9 -16.96 -1.19 -4.33
C GLU A 9 -16.32 -0.67 -5.62
N PHE A 10 -15.06 -1.03 -5.86
CA PHE A 10 -14.38 -0.77 -7.13
C PHE A 10 -15.13 -1.39 -8.31
N GLY A 11 -15.56 -2.64 -8.20
CA GLY A 11 -16.32 -3.33 -9.24
C GLY A 11 -17.63 -2.63 -9.62
N MET A 12 -18.31 -2.04 -8.63
CA MET A 12 -19.58 -1.33 -8.84
C MET A 12 -19.41 0.10 -9.34
N HIS A 13 -18.42 0.83 -8.80
CA HIS A 13 -18.31 2.27 -9.01
C HIS A 13 -17.08 2.70 -9.80
N GLY A 14 -16.00 1.92 -9.77
CA GLY A 14 -14.70 2.23 -10.39
C GLY A 14 -14.53 1.76 -11.82
N ILE A 15 -15.49 1.01 -12.35
CA ILE A 15 -15.44 0.42 -13.69
C ILE A 15 -16.55 1.00 -14.58
N ASP A 16 -16.20 1.31 -15.82
CA ASP A 16 -17.14 1.61 -16.91
C ASP A 16 -17.16 0.45 -17.91
N HIS A 17 -18.32 -0.15 -18.11
CA HIS A 17 -18.51 -1.18 -19.13
C HIS A 17 -18.51 -0.54 -20.52
N ILE A 18 -17.57 -0.94 -21.38
CA ILE A 18 -17.52 -0.45 -22.76
C ILE A 18 -18.50 -1.29 -23.57
N ARG A 19 -19.49 -0.62 -24.16
CA ARG A 19 -20.41 -1.28 -25.10
C ARG A 19 -19.68 -1.52 -26.43
N PRO A 20 -19.69 -2.74 -26.99
CA PRO A 20 -19.08 -3.01 -28.28
C PRO A 20 -19.66 -2.10 -29.38
N SER A 21 -18.77 -1.48 -30.16
CA SER A 21 -19.11 -0.52 -31.21
C SER A 21 -18.15 -0.66 -32.38
N VAL A 22 -18.66 -0.43 -33.60
CA VAL A 22 -17.87 -0.48 -34.85
C VAL A 22 -16.81 0.62 -34.93
N TYR A 23 -16.91 1.65 -34.08
CA TYR A 23 -15.97 2.77 -34.02
C TYR A 23 -14.82 2.53 -33.04
N HIS A 24 -14.82 1.42 -32.29
CA HIS A 24 -13.70 1.08 -31.42
C HIS A 24 -12.60 0.35 -32.20
N ILE A 25 -11.35 0.75 -31.95
CA ILE A 25 -10.17 0.07 -32.49
C ILE A 25 -9.98 -1.22 -31.69
N SER A 26 -9.72 -2.33 -32.38
CA SER A 26 -9.34 -3.59 -31.74
C SER A 26 -8.12 -3.37 -30.86
N ARG A 27 -8.21 -3.79 -29.61
CA ARG A 27 -7.11 -3.75 -28.65
C ARG A 27 -7.06 -5.08 -27.91
N ASP A 28 -5.85 -5.49 -27.58
CA ASP A 28 -5.63 -6.67 -26.77
C ASP A 28 -5.61 -6.27 -25.30
N CYS A 29 -5.93 -7.21 -24.42
CA CYS A 29 -5.87 -6.98 -22.99
C CYS A 29 -4.41 -7.05 -22.50
N ASP A 30 -3.93 -6.00 -21.84
CA ASP A 30 -2.54 -5.98 -21.33
C ASP A 30 -2.21 -7.09 -20.31
N ILE A 31 -3.21 -7.76 -19.74
CA ILE A 31 -3.03 -8.81 -18.71
C ILE A 31 -2.81 -10.19 -19.36
N CYS A 32 -3.68 -10.58 -20.29
CA CYS A 32 -3.65 -11.91 -20.92
C CYS A 32 -3.19 -11.90 -22.38
N LEU A 33 -3.03 -10.73 -22.98
CA LEU A 33 -2.70 -10.51 -24.39
C LEU A 33 -3.73 -11.08 -25.38
N GLU A 34 -4.95 -11.37 -24.91
CA GLU A 34 -6.06 -11.80 -25.76
C GLU A 34 -6.91 -10.60 -26.24
N PRO A 35 -7.52 -10.68 -27.43
CA PRO A 35 -8.31 -9.59 -28.00
C PRO A 35 -9.58 -9.28 -27.19
N LEU A 36 -9.84 -7.99 -26.97
CA LEU A 36 -11.02 -7.51 -26.26
C LEU A 36 -12.27 -7.44 -27.15
N ASP A 37 -13.45 -7.71 -26.57
CA ASP A 37 -14.76 -7.53 -27.20
C ASP A 37 -15.13 -6.04 -27.36
N LEU A 38 -14.39 -5.32 -28.19
CA LEU A 38 -14.63 -3.91 -28.49
C LEU A 38 -15.46 -3.72 -29.76
N VAL A 39 -15.38 -4.64 -30.71
CA VAL A 39 -16.04 -4.57 -32.02
C VAL A 39 -17.18 -5.58 -32.05
N GLN A 40 -18.36 -5.15 -32.48
CA GLN A 40 -19.47 -6.09 -32.66
C GLN A 40 -19.10 -7.11 -33.73
N PRO A 41 -19.24 -8.42 -33.47
CA PRO A 41 -19.02 -9.43 -34.49
C PRO A 41 -19.98 -9.15 -35.64
N SER A 42 -19.44 -8.94 -36.83
CA SER A 42 -20.25 -8.72 -38.03
C SER A 42 -21.13 -9.96 -38.24
N ALA A 43 -22.43 -9.75 -38.48
CA ALA A 43 -23.41 -10.83 -38.66
C ALA A 43 -23.05 -11.81 -39.81
N ASN A 44 -22.04 -11.49 -40.62
CA ASN A 44 -21.58 -12.30 -41.74
C ASN A 44 -20.42 -13.27 -41.42
N THR A 45 -19.77 -13.18 -40.26
CA THR A 45 -18.77 -14.17 -39.85
C THR A 45 -19.46 -15.40 -39.29
N LYS A 46 -19.79 -16.37 -40.16
CA LYS A 46 -20.28 -17.69 -39.77
C LYS A 46 -19.23 -18.35 -38.86
N ALA A 47 -19.59 -18.49 -37.58
CA ALA A 47 -18.82 -19.08 -36.49
C ALA A 47 -18.44 -20.55 -36.76
N GLY A 48 -17.44 -20.75 -37.62
CA GLY A 48 -16.96 -22.07 -38.04
C GLY A 48 -15.88 -22.66 -37.15
N ASP A 49 -15.15 -21.84 -36.38
CA ASP A 49 -14.06 -22.34 -35.55
C ASP A 49 -14.44 -22.37 -34.08
N LYS A 50 -14.56 -23.59 -33.54
CA LYS A 50 -14.75 -23.91 -32.13
C LYS A 50 -13.49 -23.66 -31.27
N ASN A 51 -12.50 -22.97 -31.82
CA ASN A 51 -11.34 -22.58 -31.05
C ASN A 51 -11.72 -21.41 -30.17
N HIS A 52 -11.67 -21.68 -28.88
CA HIS A 52 -12.01 -20.83 -27.76
C HIS A 52 -11.15 -19.55 -27.69
N ASN A 53 -11.19 -18.68 -28.70
CA ASN A 53 -10.81 -17.28 -28.51
C ASN A 53 -11.84 -16.69 -27.57
N ARG A 54 -11.53 -16.78 -26.27
CA ARG A 54 -12.32 -16.26 -25.17
C ARG A 54 -12.20 -14.74 -25.18
N HIS A 55 -12.77 -14.11 -26.20
CA HIS A 55 -13.01 -12.69 -26.12
C HIS A 55 -13.82 -12.45 -24.85
N HIS A 56 -13.29 -11.57 -24.01
CA HIS A 56 -13.91 -11.26 -22.73
C HIS A 56 -14.32 -9.79 -22.71
N PRO A 57 -15.43 -9.46 -22.02
CA PRO A 57 -16.02 -8.12 -22.02
C PRO A 57 -15.02 -7.05 -21.63
N ALA A 58 -14.89 -6.01 -22.47
CA ALA A 58 -13.98 -4.91 -22.23
C ALA A 58 -14.54 -3.93 -21.19
N VAL A 59 -13.69 -3.49 -20.27
CA VAL A 59 -14.04 -2.48 -19.29
C VAL A 59 -12.96 -1.42 -19.17
N ARG A 60 -13.38 -0.20 -18.86
CA ARG A 60 -12.50 0.96 -18.62
C ARG A 60 -12.46 1.26 -17.14
N ILE A 61 -11.26 1.45 -16.60
CA ILE A 61 -11.09 1.92 -15.22
C ILE A 61 -11.35 3.44 -15.20
N LYS A 62 -12.30 3.92 -14.40
CA LYS A 62 -12.66 5.35 -14.36
C LYS A 62 -11.52 6.25 -13.92
N SER A 63 -10.72 5.79 -12.96
CA SER A 63 -9.66 6.59 -12.35
C SER A 63 -8.45 6.80 -13.27
N CYS A 64 -8.15 5.87 -14.19
CA CYS A 64 -6.97 5.93 -15.06
C CYS A 64 -7.25 5.86 -16.56
N GLY A 65 -8.44 5.45 -16.96
CA GLY A 65 -8.84 5.35 -18.36
C GLY A 65 -8.31 4.12 -19.10
N HIS A 66 -7.49 3.28 -18.45
CA HIS A 66 -6.99 2.04 -19.05
C HIS A 66 -8.11 1.01 -19.25
N ILE A 67 -7.96 0.20 -20.29
CA ILE A 67 -8.99 -0.74 -20.75
C ILE A 67 -8.45 -2.16 -20.59
N HIS A 68 -9.19 -3.00 -19.89
CA HIS A 68 -8.83 -4.40 -19.66
C HIS A 68 -10.05 -5.31 -19.83
N GLY A 69 -9.82 -6.62 -19.87
CA GLY A 69 -10.90 -7.61 -19.77
C GLY A 69 -11.51 -7.60 -18.37
N LEU A 70 -12.83 -7.69 -18.27
CA LEU A 70 -13.54 -7.70 -16.98
C LEU A 70 -13.02 -8.79 -16.05
N ASP A 71 -12.91 -10.02 -16.56
CA ASP A 71 -12.52 -11.17 -15.76
C ASP A 71 -11.03 -11.15 -15.42
N CYS A 72 -10.19 -10.71 -16.36
CA CYS A 72 -8.76 -10.50 -16.11
C CYS A 72 -8.52 -9.42 -15.05
N LEU A 73 -9.24 -8.30 -15.12
CA LEU A 73 -9.14 -7.24 -14.12
C LEU A 73 -9.65 -7.72 -12.75
N LYS A 74 -10.74 -8.49 -12.70
CA LYS A 74 -11.22 -9.09 -11.44
C LYS A 74 -10.20 -10.05 -10.84
N ALA A 75 -9.62 -10.93 -11.66
CA ALA A 75 -8.58 -11.86 -11.21
C ALA A 75 -7.34 -11.12 -10.73
N TRP A 76 -6.92 -10.07 -11.44
CA TRP A 76 -5.82 -9.21 -11.04
C TRP A 76 -6.07 -8.57 -9.67
N LEU A 77 -7.28 -8.05 -9.45
CA LEU A 77 -7.67 -7.42 -8.19
C LEU A 77 -7.74 -8.37 -6.98
N GLN A 78 -7.74 -9.68 -7.21
CA GLN A 78 -7.60 -10.66 -6.12
C GLN A 78 -6.16 -10.80 -5.64
N ILE A 79 -5.19 -10.43 -6.48
CA ILE A 79 -3.76 -10.62 -6.20
C ILE A 79 -3.08 -9.27 -5.91
N GLY A 80 -3.48 -8.20 -6.60
CA GLY A 80 -2.90 -6.87 -6.45
C GLY A 80 -3.97 -5.79 -6.40
N THR A 81 -3.58 -4.59 -5.96
CA THR A 81 -4.50 -3.46 -5.81
C THR A 81 -4.23 -2.31 -6.76
N THR A 82 -3.27 -2.47 -7.67
CA THR A 82 -2.83 -1.44 -8.61
C THR A 82 -3.29 -1.72 -10.02
N CYS A 83 -3.31 -0.67 -10.85
CA CYS A 83 -3.63 -0.80 -12.28
C CYS A 83 -2.55 -1.65 -12.99
N PRO A 84 -2.95 -2.68 -13.76
CA PRO A 84 -2.01 -3.58 -14.44
C PRO A 84 -1.30 -2.94 -15.64
N SER A 85 -1.74 -1.76 -16.09
CA SER A 85 -1.09 -1.06 -17.20
C SER A 85 0.32 -0.60 -16.80
N ALA A 86 1.31 -0.97 -17.61
CA ALA A 86 2.69 -0.56 -17.42
C ALA A 86 2.82 0.97 -17.34
N GLY A 87 3.50 1.46 -16.30
CA GLY A 87 3.70 2.90 -16.07
C GLY A 87 2.50 3.64 -15.46
N CYS A 88 1.36 2.99 -15.24
CA CYS A 88 0.23 3.65 -14.56
C CYS A 88 0.45 3.75 -13.05
N GLY A 89 0.77 2.63 -12.39
CA GLY A 89 1.03 2.56 -10.95
C GLY A 89 -0.11 3.02 -10.02
N ARG A 90 -1.28 3.40 -10.57
CA ARG A 90 -2.39 3.94 -9.77
C ARG A 90 -3.01 2.84 -8.92
N MET A 91 -3.08 3.08 -7.62
CA MET A 91 -3.82 2.26 -6.68
C MET A 91 -5.32 2.36 -6.97
N LEU A 92 -5.97 1.23 -7.19
CA LEU A 92 -7.39 1.10 -7.50
C LEU A 92 -8.20 0.86 -6.24
N CYS A 93 -7.71 -0.02 -5.38
CA CYS A 93 -8.32 -0.36 -4.10
C CYS A 93 -7.29 -0.16 -3.00
N LEU A 94 -7.72 0.14 -1.78
CA LEU A 94 -6.85 -0.07 -0.63
C LEU A 94 -6.52 -1.57 -0.55
N PRO A 95 -5.28 -1.94 -0.18
CA PRO A 95 -5.00 -3.32 0.23
C PRO A 95 -6.07 -3.68 1.25
N ALA A 96 -6.78 -4.79 1.00
CA ALA A 96 -7.67 -5.32 2.02
C ALA A 96 -6.83 -5.43 3.27
N VAL A 97 -7.27 -4.79 4.37
CA VAL A 97 -6.63 -4.93 5.69
C VAL A 97 -6.37 -6.42 5.84
N GLU A 98 -5.09 -6.80 5.89
CA GLU A 98 -4.67 -8.18 5.80
C GLU A 98 -5.53 -8.97 6.76
N GLN A 99 -6.46 -9.76 6.22
CA GLN A 99 -7.27 -10.58 7.10
C GLN A 99 -6.27 -11.52 7.75
N PRO A 100 -6.21 -11.55 9.10
CA PRO A 100 -5.27 -12.41 9.79
C PRO A 100 -5.49 -13.82 9.25
N LEU A 101 -4.39 -14.44 8.80
CA LEU A 101 -4.42 -15.73 8.14
C LEU A 101 -5.21 -16.70 9.00
N THR A 102 -6.38 -17.15 8.53
CA THR A 102 -7.23 -17.98 9.37
C THR A 102 -6.70 -19.41 9.39
N GLN A 103 -6.99 -20.16 10.46
CA GLN A 103 -6.65 -21.60 10.50
C GLN A 103 -7.21 -22.35 9.28
N LYS A 104 -8.36 -21.92 8.75
CA LYS A 104 -8.96 -22.51 7.55
C LYS A 104 -8.10 -22.29 6.30
N ASP A 105 -7.43 -21.14 6.19
CA ASP A 105 -6.52 -20.83 5.08
C ASP A 105 -5.25 -21.67 5.19
N VAL A 106 -4.73 -21.82 6.42
CA VAL A 106 -3.63 -22.73 6.73
C VAL A 106 -3.96 -24.17 6.32
N ASP A 107 -5.11 -24.68 6.76
CA ASP A 107 -5.56 -26.04 6.45
C ASP A 107 -5.74 -26.23 4.94
N ALA A 108 -6.29 -25.23 4.24
CA ALA A 108 -6.45 -25.24 2.79
C ALA A 108 -5.11 -25.25 2.04
N LEU A 109 -4.13 -24.46 2.52
CA LEU A 109 -2.76 -24.46 1.98
C LEU A 109 -2.07 -25.80 2.20
N MET A 110 -2.15 -26.36 3.41
CA MET A 110 -1.62 -27.68 3.74
C MET A 110 -2.23 -28.74 2.81
N CYS A 111 -3.56 -28.76 2.65
CA CYS A 111 -4.23 -29.72 1.78
C CYS A 111 -3.82 -29.59 0.31
N ARG A 112 -3.56 -28.37 -0.17
CA ARG A 112 -3.18 -28.10 -1.57
C ARG A 112 -1.73 -28.46 -1.85
N LEU A 113 -0.82 -28.12 -0.95
CA LEU A 113 0.63 -28.24 -1.14
C LEU A 113 1.20 -29.62 -0.75
N ARG A 114 0.48 -30.40 0.08
CA ARG A 114 0.90 -31.74 0.52
C ARG A 114 1.22 -32.72 -0.61
N ARG A 115 0.70 -32.48 -1.83
CA ARG A 115 1.00 -33.33 -3.01
C ARG A 115 2.39 -33.14 -3.57
N SER A 116 3.01 -31.98 -3.34
CA SER A 116 4.28 -31.59 -3.97
C SER A 116 5.39 -31.29 -2.97
N TYR A 117 5.06 -31.04 -1.71
CA TYR A 117 6.03 -30.69 -0.66
C TYR A 117 5.79 -31.51 0.61
N SER A 118 6.84 -31.74 1.40
CA SER A 118 6.70 -32.39 2.70
C SER A 118 5.97 -31.47 3.69
N GLU A 119 5.24 -32.08 4.63
CA GLU A 119 4.50 -31.34 5.65
C GLU A 119 5.41 -30.41 6.46
N ASP A 120 6.62 -30.86 6.81
CA ASP A 120 7.60 -30.06 7.56
C ASP A 120 8.12 -28.84 6.77
N GLN A 121 8.22 -28.93 5.45
CA GLN A 121 8.64 -27.80 4.62
C GLN A 121 7.53 -26.75 4.53
N ILE A 122 6.28 -27.20 4.39
CA ILE A 122 5.12 -26.31 4.36
C ILE A 122 4.95 -25.64 5.73
N ALA A 123 5.02 -26.42 6.81
CA ALA A 123 4.90 -25.93 8.19
C ALA A 123 5.98 -24.90 8.53
N ARG A 124 7.27 -25.16 8.23
CA ARG A 124 8.36 -24.19 8.46
C ARG A 124 8.19 -22.92 7.64
N SER A 125 7.72 -23.03 6.39
CA SER A 125 7.50 -21.86 5.54
C SER A 125 6.33 -21.02 6.05
N LEU A 126 5.27 -21.67 6.52
CA LEU A 126 4.12 -21.01 7.11
C LEU A 126 4.46 -20.34 8.45
N ALA A 127 5.21 -21.02 9.32
CA ALA A 127 5.66 -20.46 10.59
C ALA A 127 6.50 -19.19 10.38
N ARG A 128 7.42 -19.19 9.41
CA ARG A 128 8.21 -17.99 9.04
C ARG A 128 7.32 -16.86 8.53
N TYR A 129 6.33 -17.18 7.70
CA TYR A 129 5.38 -16.18 7.21
C TYR A 129 4.57 -15.57 8.36
N MET A 130 4.03 -16.39 9.26
CA MET A 130 3.27 -15.93 10.42
C MET A 130 4.13 -15.06 11.33
N HIS A 131 5.35 -15.50 11.63
CA HIS A 131 6.29 -14.70 12.43
C HIS A 131 6.62 -13.36 11.79
N ALA A 132 6.91 -13.32 10.48
CA ALA A 132 7.17 -12.08 9.77
C ALA A 132 5.93 -11.15 9.76
N SER A 133 4.74 -11.71 9.63
CA SER A 133 3.47 -10.97 9.73
C SER A 133 3.27 -10.38 11.12
N ASP A 134 3.54 -11.15 12.17
CA ASP A 134 3.42 -10.70 13.57
C ASP A 134 4.42 -9.58 13.88
N VAL A 135 5.67 -9.72 13.41
CA VAL A 135 6.70 -8.67 13.55
C VAL A 135 6.29 -7.40 12.81
N ALA A 136 5.76 -7.52 11.58
CA ALA A 136 5.28 -6.38 10.82
C ALA A 136 4.10 -5.67 11.52
N ALA A 137 3.16 -6.44 12.07
CA ALA A 137 2.03 -5.91 12.84
C ALA A 137 2.49 -5.20 14.12
N ALA A 138 3.43 -5.80 14.87
CA ALA A 138 4.00 -5.20 16.08
C ALA A 138 4.75 -3.89 15.77
N LYS A 139 5.54 -3.86 14.69
CA LYS A 139 6.22 -2.64 14.22
C LYS A 139 5.21 -1.56 13.83
N ALA A 140 4.12 -1.92 13.13
CA ALA A 140 3.07 -0.98 12.78
C ALA A 140 2.37 -0.40 14.03
N GLU A 141 2.12 -1.21 15.05
CA GLU A 141 1.57 -0.76 16.33
C GLU A 141 2.53 0.19 17.05
N GLN A 142 3.83 -0.14 17.10
CA GLN A 142 4.86 0.72 17.69
C GLN A 142 4.95 2.08 16.99
N VAL A 143 4.88 2.12 15.66
CA VAL A 143 4.88 3.36 14.87
C VAL A 143 3.64 4.21 15.17
N LEU A 144 2.47 3.59 15.35
CA LEU A 144 1.26 4.33 15.73
C LEU A 144 1.34 4.86 17.16
N ALA A 145 1.84 4.06 18.10
CA ALA A 145 2.00 4.46 19.49
C ALA A 145 2.98 5.64 19.64
N THR A 146 4.13 5.57 18.98
CA THR A 146 5.11 6.66 18.96
C THR A 146 4.55 7.94 18.34
N LYS A 147 3.79 7.83 17.24
CA LYS A 147 3.12 8.98 16.62
C LYS A 147 2.13 9.66 17.56
N ILE A 148 1.31 8.89 18.30
CA ILE A 148 0.37 9.44 19.28
C ILE A 148 1.11 10.21 20.37
N VAL A 149 2.19 9.65 20.90
CA VAL A 149 3.02 10.31 21.92
C VAL A 149 3.64 11.60 21.39
N MET A 150 4.15 11.60 20.16
CA MET A 150 4.70 12.81 19.52
C MET A 150 3.63 13.90 19.32
N ASP A 151 2.44 13.52 18.87
CA ASP A 151 1.33 14.46 18.66
C ASP A 151 0.86 15.07 20.00
N GLU A 152 0.79 14.26 21.07
CA GLU A 152 0.47 14.74 22.42
C GLU A 152 1.54 15.70 22.98
N ALA A 153 2.83 15.39 22.78
CA ALA A 153 3.94 16.24 23.21
C ALA A 153 3.89 17.59 22.48
N LYS A 154 3.70 17.56 21.16
CA LYS A 154 3.55 18.76 20.32
C LYS A 154 2.35 19.60 20.74
N GLN A 155 1.24 18.97 21.11
CA GLN A 155 0.06 19.69 21.60
C GLN A 155 0.34 20.38 22.95
N LYS A 156 0.97 19.68 23.91
CA LYS A 156 1.34 20.27 25.22
C LYS A 156 2.32 21.43 25.09
N GLU A 157 3.27 21.32 24.16
CA GLU A 157 4.20 22.42 23.87
C GLU A 157 3.48 23.65 23.31
N LYS A 158 2.54 23.44 22.37
CA LYS A 158 1.70 24.50 21.81
C LYS A 158 0.89 25.20 22.89
N GLU A 159 0.23 24.44 23.78
CA GLU A 159 -0.53 24.98 24.91
C GLU A 159 0.36 25.77 25.89
N ARG A 160 1.59 25.30 26.14
CA ARG A 160 2.57 26.04 26.96
C ARG A 160 2.94 27.38 26.32
N LYS A 161 3.18 27.40 25.01
CA LYS A 161 3.53 28.61 24.26
C LYS A 161 2.38 29.61 24.25
N GLU A 162 1.15 29.16 23.98
CA GLU A 162 -0.04 30.01 24.03
C GLU A 162 -0.25 30.62 25.43
N ARG A 163 0.00 29.85 26.49
CA ARG A 163 -0.08 30.35 27.87
C ARG A 163 0.98 31.42 28.17
N GLN A 164 2.21 31.26 27.66
CA GLN A 164 3.27 32.26 27.79
C GLN A 164 2.94 33.54 27.02
N GLU A 165 2.41 33.42 25.79
CA GLU A 165 2.00 34.57 24.97
C GLU A 165 0.85 35.37 25.61
N CYS A 166 -0.09 34.72 26.30
CA CYS A 166 -1.15 35.41 27.03
C CYS A 166 -0.63 36.20 28.25
N MET A 167 0.46 35.79 28.89
CA MET A 167 1.01 36.51 30.05
C MET A 167 1.84 37.75 29.65
N LEU A 168 2.47 37.73 28.48
CA LEU A 168 3.33 38.85 28.03
C LEU A 168 2.53 40.03 27.45
N LYS A 169 1.31 39.81 26.96
CA LYS A 169 0.48 40.87 26.35
C LYS A 169 -0.06 41.92 27.32
N ASP A 170 -0.11 41.61 28.61
CA ASP A 170 -0.65 42.54 29.62
C ASP A 170 0.40 43.55 30.11
N GLU A 171 1.69 43.31 29.87
CA GLU A 171 2.79 44.19 30.33
C GLU A 171 3.33 45.12 29.23
N ASP A 172 3.10 44.80 27.94
CA ASP A 172 3.46 45.67 26.80
C ASP A 172 2.46 46.82 26.53
N PHE A 173 1.46 47.02 27.38
CA PHE A 173 0.49 48.13 27.24
C PHE A 173 0.88 49.40 28.02
N LEU A 174 1.97 49.38 28.80
CA LEU A 174 2.34 50.50 29.69
C LEU A 174 3.68 51.20 29.40
N ASP A 175 4.46 50.73 28.44
CA ASP A 175 5.60 51.44 27.85
C ASP A 175 5.39 51.45 26.33
N GLY A 176 5.35 52.56 25.60
CA GLY A 176 5.59 53.95 25.89
C GLY A 176 5.45 54.68 24.55
N ASP A 177 4.90 55.88 24.63
CA ASP A 177 4.80 56.89 23.58
C ASP A 177 6.21 57.31 23.10
N THR A 178 6.92 56.41 22.41
CA THR A 178 8.23 56.68 21.83
C THR A 178 8.07 56.74 20.32
N GLU A 179 7.86 57.97 19.83
CA GLU A 179 8.13 58.36 18.45
C GLU A 179 9.54 57.86 18.07
N LEU A 180 9.61 56.82 17.25
CA LEU A 180 10.86 56.40 16.63
C LEU A 180 10.64 56.38 15.12
N THR A 181 10.75 57.60 14.61
CA THR A 181 11.38 58.00 13.36
C THR A 181 11.71 56.87 12.38
N GLU A 182 11.00 56.92 11.26
CA GLU A 182 11.35 56.31 9.99
C GLU A 182 12.77 56.74 9.58
N GLU A 183 13.72 55.81 9.63
CA GLU A 183 14.86 55.83 8.72
C GLU A 183 14.91 54.49 8.00
N GLU A 184 14.52 54.58 6.72
CA GLU A 184 14.76 53.61 5.67
C GLU A 184 16.27 53.34 5.63
N ASP A 185 16.69 52.09 5.84
CA ASP A 185 17.97 51.65 5.31
C ASP A 185 17.80 50.28 4.64
N GLU A 186 18.22 50.32 3.39
CA GLU A 186 18.13 49.31 2.36
C GLU A 186 19.08 48.13 2.63
N GLU A 187 18.72 46.98 2.05
CA GLU A 187 19.64 46.00 1.46
C GLU A 187 20.83 45.47 2.29
N ASP A 188 20.71 44.22 2.75
CA ASP A 188 21.77 43.20 2.81
C ASP A 188 21.26 42.03 3.67
N ASP A 189 21.53 40.75 3.45
CA ASP A 189 22.18 40.00 2.39
C ASP A 189 21.73 38.55 2.65
N ALA A 190 21.52 37.79 1.58
CA ALA A 190 20.91 36.48 1.61
C ALA A 190 21.91 35.39 2.00
N HIS A 191 21.97 34.93 3.25
CA HIS A 191 22.63 33.65 3.58
C HIS A 191 22.12 33.04 4.90
N PHE A 192 21.01 32.31 4.88
CA PHE A 192 20.78 31.25 5.88
C PHE A 192 20.97 29.89 5.22
N LEU A 193 22.20 29.41 5.32
CA LEU A 193 22.63 28.09 4.85
C LEU A 193 21.81 27.03 5.57
N GLY A 194 21.16 26.18 4.77
CA GLY A 194 20.52 24.96 5.26
C GLY A 194 21.56 24.06 5.91
N GLY A 195 21.43 23.87 7.22
CA GLY A 195 22.02 22.74 7.95
C GLY A 195 21.08 21.55 7.81
N GLY A 196 21.25 20.78 6.75
CA GLY A 196 20.77 19.42 6.67
C GLY A 196 21.79 18.54 7.38
N GLU A 197 21.43 18.05 8.55
CA GLU A 197 22.16 17.00 9.25
C GLU A 197 21.23 15.77 9.23
N ASP A 198 21.32 15.07 8.11
CA ASP A 198 21.00 13.65 8.01
C ASP A 198 22.07 12.91 8.82
N GLU A 199 21.80 12.63 10.09
CA GLU A 199 22.61 11.71 10.90
C GLU A 199 21.92 10.35 10.98
N ASP A 200 22.42 9.48 10.11
CA ASP A 200 22.87 8.13 10.44
C ASP A 200 21.83 7.09 10.91
N ASP A 201 21.27 6.44 9.89
CA ASP A 201 21.22 4.98 9.79
C ASP A 201 22.56 4.35 10.24
N ALA A 202 22.57 3.65 11.37
CA ALA A 202 23.24 2.35 11.57
C ALA A 202 23.27 2.02 13.08
N ASP A 203 22.55 0.96 13.47
CA ASP A 203 23.01 -0.10 14.37
C ASP A 203 21.78 -0.93 14.76
N ASP A 204 21.32 -1.74 13.80
CA ASP A 204 20.51 -2.93 14.10
C ASP A 204 21.56 -4.04 14.33
N ASP A 205 22.01 -4.12 15.58
CA ASP A 205 22.84 -5.24 16.07
C ASP A 205 22.00 -6.52 15.95
N ASP A 206 22.16 -7.22 14.83
CA ASP A 206 21.83 -8.63 14.67
C ASP A 206 22.65 -9.41 15.72
N VAL A 207 22.06 -9.57 16.90
CA VAL A 207 22.52 -10.52 17.91
C VAL A 207 22.20 -11.92 17.37
N ASP A 208 23.20 -12.55 16.77
CA ASP A 208 23.24 -14.00 16.53
C ASP A 208 23.18 -14.69 17.91
N ASP A 209 21.96 -15.05 18.34
CA ASP A 209 21.72 -16.00 19.43
C ASP A 209 22.04 -17.40 18.88
N ASP A 210 23.34 -17.73 18.87
CA ASP A 210 23.85 -19.09 18.84
C ASP A 210 23.46 -19.79 20.17
N ASP A 211 22.18 -20.18 20.30
CA ASP A 211 21.77 -21.20 21.26
C ASP A 211 22.16 -22.57 20.69
N ASP A 212 23.45 -22.88 20.87
CA ASP A 212 23.99 -24.24 20.97
C ASP A 212 23.31 -24.97 22.14
N ASP A 213 22.10 -25.51 21.91
CA ASP A 213 21.54 -26.55 22.76
C ASP A 213 22.23 -27.89 22.40
N ASP A 214 23.36 -28.11 23.06
CA ASP A 214 23.99 -29.41 23.30
C ASP A 214 23.02 -30.35 24.04
N ASP A 215 22.11 -30.99 23.30
CA ASP A 215 21.39 -32.17 23.79
C ASP A 215 22.28 -33.42 23.59
N ASP A 216 23.19 -33.61 24.56
CA ASP A 216 23.89 -34.85 24.86
C ASP A 216 22.85 -35.96 25.17
N PHE A 217 22.35 -36.61 24.11
CA PHE A 217 21.52 -37.80 24.23
C PHE A 217 22.38 -39.00 24.64
N VAL A 218 22.58 -39.13 25.96
CA VAL A 218 23.06 -40.37 26.59
C VAL A 218 22.10 -41.50 26.27
N SER A 219 22.54 -42.40 25.39
CA SER A 219 21.91 -43.70 25.20
C SER A 219 22.29 -44.59 26.39
N ASP A 220 21.35 -44.76 27.31
CA ASP A 220 21.45 -45.77 28.37
C ASP A 220 21.07 -47.12 27.77
N ASP A 221 22.08 -47.96 27.58
CA ASP A 221 22.00 -49.35 27.13
C ASP A 221 22.22 -50.20 28.39
N GLU A 222 21.15 -50.74 28.98
CA GLU A 222 21.15 -51.96 29.82
C GLU A 222 19.74 -52.55 30.04
#